data_AF-A0AAV7L2S5-F1
#
_entry.id   AF-A0AAV7L2S5-F1
#
_cell.length_a   1.000
_cell.length_b   1.000
_cell.length_c   1.000
_cell.angle_alpha   90.00
_cell.angle_beta   90.00
_cell.angle_gamma   90.00
#
_symmetry.space_group_name_H-M   'P 1'
#
loop_
_entity.id
_entity.type
_entity.pdbx_description
1 polymer ?
#
loop_
_entity_poly.entity_id
_entity_poly.type
_entity_poly.pdbx_seq_one_letter_code
_entity_poly.pdbx_strand_id
1 'polypeptide(L)'
;MDRILQGISGVGRRQKGMENAMASLTAEMKHMRLDIAGFQSQVLGLEQRVLTVETHITSFTDRDQELLYLQSKLIDLEDRSCRDNVCFLGFPETIEGADIHSYLRETLPKLTGLTFDPPPGISEGAQAWS
;
A
#
# COMPACT_ATOMS: atom_id res chain seq x y z
N MET A 1 26.02 -18.25 83.03
CA MET A 1 25.08 -17.16 82.73
C MET A 1 25.51 -16.39 81.48
N ASP A 2 26.77 -15.94 81.39
CA ASP A 2 27.31 -15.16 80.25
C ASP A 2 27.17 -15.81 78.86
N ARG A 3 27.46 -17.11 78.73
CA ARG A 3 27.31 -17.81 77.44
C ARG A 3 25.87 -17.81 76.92
N ILE A 4 24.89 -17.87 77.82
CA ILE A 4 23.47 -17.84 77.47
C ILE A 4 23.09 -16.43 77.01
N LEU A 5 23.53 -15.39 77.73
CA LEU A 5 23.32 -13.99 77.35
C LEU A 5 23.97 -13.65 76.00
N GLN A 6 25.15 -14.18 75.73
CA GLN A 6 25.84 -14.04 74.44
C GLN A 6 25.07 -14.75 73.31
N GLY A 7 24.54 -15.94 73.58
CA GLY A 7 23.68 -16.69 72.66
C GLY A 7 22.39 -15.94 72.30
N ILE A 8 21.68 -15.41 73.30
CA ILE A 8 20.46 -14.62 73.12
C ILE A 8 20.76 -13.35 72.31
N SER A 9 21.86 -12.66 72.59
CA SER A 9 22.31 -11.48 71.83
C SER A 9 22.61 -11.82 70.36
N GLY A 10 23.20 -12.99 70.11
CA GLY A 10 23.43 -13.49 68.75
C GLY A 10 22.14 -13.81 68.01
N VAL A 11 21.16 -14.42 68.68
CA VAL A 11 19.81 -14.69 68.12
C VAL A 11 19.12 -13.37 67.77
N GLY A 12 19.13 -12.38 68.67
CA GLY A 12 18.50 -11.08 68.43
C GLY A 12 19.10 -10.33 67.23
N ARG A 13 20.43 -10.38 67.04
CA ARG A 13 21.08 -9.81 65.85
C ARG A 13 20.64 -10.51 64.56
N ARG A 14 20.54 -11.84 64.57
CA ARG A 14 20.07 -12.60 63.40
C ARG A 14 18.61 -12.32 63.08
N GLN A 15 17.76 -12.21 64.10
CA GLN A 15 16.36 -11.85 63.93
C GLN A 15 16.22 -10.47 63.28
N LYS A 16 16.94 -9.45 63.77
CA LYS A 16 16.93 -8.11 63.18
C LYS A 16 17.45 -8.10 61.74
N GLY A 17 18.48 -8.90 61.45
CA GLY A 17 18.98 -9.08 60.08
C GLY A 17 17.93 -9.68 59.15
N MET A 18 17.20 -10.69 59.63
CA MET A 18 16.10 -11.32 58.89
C MET A 18 14.95 -10.33 58.63
N GLU A 19 14.55 -9.56 59.64
CA GLU A 19 13.51 -8.52 59.52
C GLU A 19 13.87 -7.49 58.44
N ASN A 20 15.12 -7.01 58.42
CA ASN A 20 15.59 -6.09 57.40
C ASN A 20 15.60 -6.71 55.99
N ALA A 21 16.04 -7.97 55.87
CA ALA A 21 16.03 -8.67 54.58
C ALA A 21 14.61 -8.87 54.04
N MET A 22 13.66 -9.25 54.91
CA MET A 22 12.24 -9.36 54.55
C MET A 22 11.64 -8.03 54.13
N ALA A 23 12.00 -6.94 54.82
CA ALA A 23 11.57 -5.59 54.43
C ALA A 23 12.11 -5.20 53.04
N SER A 24 13.39 -5.48 52.76
CA SER A 24 14.00 -5.24 51.45
C SER A 24 13.31 -6.03 50.33
N LEU A 25 13.13 -7.35 50.53
CA LEU A 25 12.44 -8.21 49.58
C LEU A 25 10.99 -7.74 49.33
N THR A 26 10.30 -7.26 50.37
CA THR A 26 8.95 -6.71 50.23
C THR A 26 8.94 -5.44 49.38
N ALA A 27 9.95 -4.57 49.53
CA ALA A 27 10.09 -3.39 48.71
C ALA A 27 10.38 -3.74 47.24
N GLU A 28 11.33 -4.65 47.00
CA GLU A 28 11.66 -5.12 45.65
C GLU A 28 10.46 -5.79 44.97
N MET A 29 9.69 -6.62 45.68
CA MET A 29 8.46 -7.22 45.16
C MET A 29 7.41 -6.17 44.76
N LYS A 30 7.30 -5.07 45.52
CA LYS A 30 6.40 -3.96 45.15
C LYS A 30 6.88 -3.25 43.89
N HIS A 31 8.18 -3.02 43.74
CA HIS A 31 8.74 -2.41 42.54
C HIS A 31 8.54 -3.32 41.31
N MET A 32 8.86 -4.61 41.41
CA MET A 32 8.60 -5.56 40.32
C MET A 32 7.12 -5.59 39.91
N ARG A 33 6.20 -5.50 40.87
CA ARG A 33 4.76 -5.43 40.55
C ARG A 33 4.40 -4.19 39.74
N LEU A 34 5.01 -3.04 40.05
CA LEU A 34 4.81 -1.80 39.29
C LEU A 34 5.41 -1.92 37.89
N ASP A 35 6.62 -2.48 37.76
CA ASP A 35 7.28 -2.68 36.48
C ASP A 35 6.46 -3.62 35.59
N ILE A 36 5.95 -4.73 36.13
CA ILE A 36 5.06 -5.66 35.41
C ILE A 36 3.80 -4.93 34.92
N ALA A 37 3.17 -4.10 35.76
CA ALA A 37 2.01 -3.33 35.34
C ALA A 37 2.36 -2.32 34.22
N GLY A 38 3.53 -1.69 34.30
CA GLY A 38 4.07 -0.82 33.26
C GLY A 38 4.28 -1.57 31.94
N PHE A 39 4.92 -2.74 31.98
CA PHE A 39 5.11 -3.57 30.80
C PHE A 39 3.80 -4.05 30.19
N GLN A 40 2.82 -4.45 31.01
CA GLN A 40 1.48 -4.81 30.52
C GLN A 40 0.83 -3.65 29.75
N SER A 41 0.91 -2.44 30.28
CA SER A 41 0.38 -1.26 29.58
C SER A 41 1.10 -0.99 28.26
N GLN A 42 2.41 -1.18 28.21
CA GLN A 42 3.19 -0.99 26.98
C GLN A 42 2.86 -2.05 25.92
N VAL A 43 2.72 -3.31 26.33
CA VAL A 43 2.33 -4.42 25.44
C VAL A 43 0.96 -4.15 24.82
N LEU A 44 -0.05 -3.78 25.61
CA LEU A 44 -1.38 -3.43 25.09
C LEU A 44 -1.31 -2.25 24.10
N GLY A 45 -0.48 -1.26 24.38
CA GLY A 45 -0.27 -0.13 23.47
C GLY A 45 0.39 -0.55 22.14
N LEU A 46 1.32 -1.50 22.17
CA LEU A 46 1.95 -2.05 20.99
C LEU A 46 0.97 -2.91 20.18
N GLU A 47 0.18 -3.76 20.83
CA GLU A 47 -0.86 -4.57 20.19
C GLU A 47 -1.86 -3.69 19.42
N GLN A 48 -2.33 -2.61 20.04
CA GLN A 48 -3.25 -1.67 19.37
C GLN A 48 -2.61 -0.98 18.15
N ARG A 49 -1.32 -0.65 18.24
CA ARG A 49 -0.58 -0.07 17.11
C ARG A 49 -0.40 -1.06 15.98
N VAL A 50 -0.12 -2.33 16.29
CA VAL A 50 -0.02 -3.40 15.29
C VAL A 50 -1.35 -3.57 14.56
N LEU A 51 -2.46 -3.68 15.29
CA LEU A 51 -3.81 -3.76 14.68
C LEU A 51 -4.11 -2.56 13.75
N THR A 52 -3.69 -1.37 14.16
CA THR A 52 -3.85 -0.17 13.32
C THR A 52 -3.01 -0.26 12.06
N VAL A 53 -1.76 -0.72 12.14
CA VAL A 53 -0.90 -0.90 10.97
C VAL A 53 -1.46 -1.99 10.04
N GLU A 54 -1.96 -3.10 10.59
CA GLU A 54 -2.57 -4.18 9.81
C GLU A 54 -3.78 -3.68 9.01
N THR A 55 -4.68 -2.91 9.62
CA THR A 55 -5.84 -2.32 8.92
C THR A 55 -5.43 -1.32 7.84
N HIS A 56 -4.35 -0.56 8.06
CA HIS A 56 -3.81 0.31 7.03
C HIS A 56 -3.25 -0.50 5.84
N ILE A 57 -2.49 -1.57 6.11
CA ILE A 57 -1.94 -2.44 5.07
C ILE A 57 -3.06 -3.05 4.22
N THR A 58 -4.11 -3.58 4.83
CA THR A 58 -5.25 -4.14 4.08
C THR A 58 -5.92 -3.08 3.20
N SER A 59 -6.07 -1.85 3.71
CA SER A 59 -6.65 -0.76 2.90
C SER A 59 -5.78 -0.35 1.72
N PHE A 60 -4.45 -0.47 1.83
CA PHE A 60 -3.53 -0.21 0.72
C PHE A 60 -3.61 -1.32 -0.32
N THR A 61 -3.65 -2.59 0.11
CA THR A 61 -3.77 -3.72 -0.83
C THR A 61 -5.07 -3.67 -1.62
N ASP A 62 -6.18 -3.25 -1.00
CA ASP A 62 -7.46 -3.11 -1.69
C ASP A 62 -7.40 -2.00 -2.76
N ARG A 63 -6.75 -0.86 -2.45
CA ARG A 63 -6.55 0.23 -3.41
C ARG A 63 -5.64 -0.18 -4.57
N ASP A 64 -4.58 -0.95 -4.30
CA ASP A 64 -3.69 -1.44 -5.36
C ASP A 64 -4.44 -2.37 -6.34
N GLN A 65 -5.34 -3.20 -5.83
CA GLN A 65 -6.21 -4.02 -6.67
C GLN A 65 -7.17 -3.17 -7.51
N GLU A 66 -7.76 -2.13 -6.93
CA GLU A 66 -8.62 -1.18 -7.66
C GLU A 66 -7.85 -0.45 -8.77
N LEU A 67 -6.61 -0.02 -8.49
CA LEU A 67 -5.75 0.62 -9.49
C LEU A 67 -5.44 -0.30 -10.65
N LEU A 68 -5.08 -1.57 -10.39
CA LEU A 68 -4.82 -2.55 -11.44
C LEU A 68 -6.08 -2.80 -12.30
N TYR A 69 -7.24 -2.90 -11.66
CA TYR A 69 -8.51 -3.04 -12.38
C TYR A 69 -8.80 -1.84 -13.27
N LEU A 70 -8.66 -0.62 -12.75
CA LEU A 70 -8.90 0.61 -13.51
C LEU A 70 -7.91 0.77 -14.66
N GLN A 71 -6.63 0.41 -14.46
CA GLN A 71 -5.63 0.40 -15.53
C GLN A 71 -6.01 -0.58 -16.63
N SER A 72 -6.39 -1.82 -16.29
CA SER A 72 -6.84 -2.80 -17.29
C SER A 72 -8.06 -2.31 -18.05
N LYS A 73 -8.99 -1.63 -17.38
CA LYS A 73 -10.18 -1.06 -18.01
C LYS A 73 -9.83 0.10 -18.94
N LEU A 74 -8.86 0.93 -18.58
CA LEU A 74 -8.39 2.03 -19.43
C LEU A 74 -7.80 1.47 -20.73
N ILE A 75 -6.95 0.46 -20.64
CA ILE A 75 -6.35 -0.21 -21.81
C ILE A 75 -7.44 -0.81 -22.71
N ASP A 76 -8.41 -1.53 -22.15
CA ASP A 76 -9.53 -2.09 -22.94
C ASP A 76 -10.37 -0.99 -23.61
N LEU A 77 -10.60 0.14 -22.95
CA LEU A 77 -11.32 1.28 -23.54
C LEU A 77 -10.51 1.96 -24.64
N GLU A 78 -9.19 2.11 -24.46
CA GLU A 78 -8.29 2.68 -25.45
C GLU A 78 -8.21 1.79 -26.69
N ASP A 79 -8.03 0.48 -26.51
CA ASP A 79 -8.02 -0.52 -27.58
C ASP A 79 -9.32 -0.50 -28.37
N ARG A 80 -10.48 -0.41 -27.70
CA ARG A 80 -11.79 -0.31 -28.37
C ARG A 80 -11.96 1.01 -29.10
N SER A 81 -11.53 2.12 -28.51
CA SER A 81 -11.64 3.44 -29.11
C SER A 81 -10.72 3.61 -30.32
N CYS A 82 -9.57 2.92 -30.33
CA CYS A 82 -8.59 2.99 -31.40
C CYS A 82 -8.66 1.81 -32.38
N ARG A 83 -9.59 0.86 -32.16
CA ARG A 83 -9.70 -0.38 -32.95
C ARG A 83 -9.79 -0.16 -34.45
N ASP A 84 -10.54 0.87 -34.85
CA ASP A 84 -10.78 1.20 -36.25
C ASP A 84 -9.95 2.40 -36.73
N ASN A 85 -9.03 2.89 -35.88
CA ASN A 85 -8.13 3.99 -36.22
C ASN A 85 -6.85 3.43 -36.86
N VAL A 86 -6.42 4.05 -37.97
CA VAL A 86 -5.16 3.74 -38.64
C VAL A 86 -4.22 4.93 -38.54
N CYS A 87 -3.00 4.71 -38.07
CA CYS A 87 -1.98 5.74 -37.95
C CYS A 87 -1.01 5.68 -39.16
N PHE A 88 -0.95 6.74 -39.94
CA PHE A 88 0.00 6.90 -41.04
C PHE A 88 1.20 7.71 -40.56
N LEU A 89 2.38 7.08 -40.53
CA LEU A 89 3.64 7.72 -40.09
C LEU A 89 4.59 7.91 -41.28
N GLY A 90 5.36 9.00 -41.28
CA GLY A 90 6.40 9.26 -42.30
C GLY A 90 5.93 9.99 -43.55
N PHE A 91 4.71 10.52 -43.57
CA PHE A 91 4.25 11.46 -44.59
C PHE A 91 4.90 12.83 -44.32
N PRO A 92 5.66 13.41 -45.27
CA PRO A 92 6.14 14.79 -45.11
C PRO A 92 4.96 15.75 -45.02
N GLU A 93 5.03 16.70 -44.08
CA GLU A 93 3.97 17.70 -43.89
C GLU A 93 3.67 18.43 -45.21
N THR A 94 2.40 18.77 -45.45
CA THR A 94 1.87 19.51 -46.62
C THR A 94 1.69 18.78 -47.95
N ILE A 95 2.00 17.48 -48.07
CA ILE A 95 1.78 16.72 -49.32
C ILE A 95 0.31 16.43 -49.66
N GLU A 96 -0.55 16.58 -48.67
CA GLU A 96 -1.99 16.34 -48.73
C GLU A 96 -2.73 17.46 -49.48
N GLY A 97 -2.11 18.64 -49.59
CA GLY A 97 -2.76 19.85 -50.10
C GLY A 97 -3.85 20.35 -49.15
N ALA A 98 -4.93 20.93 -49.69
CA ALA A 98 -6.04 21.47 -48.92
C ALA A 98 -7.11 20.42 -48.54
N ASP A 99 -7.06 19.22 -49.11
CA ASP A 99 -8.06 18.17 -48.89
C ASP A 99 -7.42 16.78 -48.70
N ILE A 100 -7.32 16.38 -47.43
CA ILE A 100 -6.78 15.08 -47.01
C ILE A 100 -7.62 13.91 -47.54
N HIS A 101 -8.93 14.09 -47.76
CA HIS A 101 -9.82 13.02 -48.19
C HIS A 101 -9.57 12.64 -49.65
N SER A 102 -9.40 13.63 -50.52
CA SER A 102 -9.01 13.40 -51.92
C SER A 102 -7.63 12.78 -52.02
N TYR A 103 -6.68 13.24 -51.21
CA TYR A 103 -5.34 12.67 -51.15
C TYR A 103 -5.39 11.18 -50.77
N LEU A 104 -6.02 10.84 -49.64
CA LEU A 104 -6.12 9.45 -49.16
C LEU A 104 -6.87 8.54 -50.15
N ARG A 105 -7.91 9.03 -50.83
CA ARG A 105 -8.63 8.24 -51.85
C ARG A 105 -7.72 7.84 -53.01
N GLU A 106 -6.74 8.67 -53.36
CA GLU A 106 -5.77 8.38 -54.42
C GLU A 106 -4.59 7.53 -53.93
N THR A 107 -4.06 7.79 -52.73
CA THR A 107 -2.87 7.10 -52.22
C THR A 107 -3.18 5.75 -51.57
N LEU A 108 -4.31 5.56 -50.91
CA LEU A 108 -4.64 4.29 -50.23
C LEU A 108 -4.63 3.08 -51.18
N PRO A 109 -5.26 3.11 -52.37
CA PRO A 109 -5.21 1.99 -53.30
C PRO A 109 -3.79 1.71 -53.82
N LYS A 110 -2.98 2.77 -54.03
CA LYS A 110 -1.59 2.64 -54.49
C LYS A 110 -0.68 2.00 -53.44
N LEU A 111 -0.90 2.33 -52.16
CA LEU A 111 -0.11 1.82 -51.04
C LEU A 111 -0.51 0.41 -50.61
N THR A 112 -1.81 0.10 -50.65
CA THR A 112 -2.35 -1.17 -50.15
C THR A 112 -2.53 -2.23 -51.23
N GLY A 113 -2.56 -1.84 -52.51
CA GLY A 113 -2.92 -2.72 -53.62
C GLY A 113 -4.38 -3.18 -53.61
N LEU A 114 -5.20 -2.64 -52.70
CA LEU A 114 -6.62 -2.97 -52.56
C LEU A 114 -7.45 -2.04 -53.44
N THR A 115 -8.28 -2.63 -54.28
CA THR A 115 -9.31 -1.92 -55.04
C THR A 115 -10.61 -1.95 -54.25
N PHE A 116 -11.09 -0.79 -53.83
CA PHE A 116 -12.38 -0.66 -53.15
C PHE A 116 -13.47 -0.36 -54.18
N ASP A 117 -14.45 -1.26 -54.32
CA ASP A 117 -15.61 -1.06 -55.19
C ASP A 117 -16.92 -1.39 -54.43
N PRO A 118 -17.76 -0.40 -54.12
CA PRO A 118 -17.61 1.04 -54.40
C PRO A 118 -16.53 1.72 -53.53
N PRO A 119 -15.98 2.86 -53.96
CA PRO A 119 -14.99 3.60 -53.19
C PRO A 119 -15.54 4.00 -51.82
N PRO A 120 -14.75 3.90 -50.73
CA PRO A 120 -15.23 4.16 -49.39
C PRO A 120 -15.71 5.61 -49.26
N GLY A 121 -16.91 5.78 -48.71
CA GLY A 121 -17.42 7.09 -48.33
C GLY A 121 -16.54 7.65 -47.22
N ILE A 122 -15.93 8.80 -47.46
CA ILE A 122 -15.12 9.49 -46.45
C ILE A 122 -16.00 10.60 -45.87
N SER A 123 -16.41 10.43 -44.61
CA SER A 123 -17.21 11.39 -43.87
C SER A 123 -16.37 12.03 -42.77
N GLU A 124 -16.55 13.34 -42.51
CA GLU A 124 -16.04 13.99 -41.32
C GLU A 124 -16.74 13.41 -40.08
N GLY A 125 -16.06 12.48 -39.40
CA GLY A 125 -16.52 11.89 -38.15
C GLY A 125 -16.36 12.86 -36.99
N ALA A 126 -17.30 13.80 -36.86
CA ALA A 126 -17.59 14.50 -35.61
C ALA A 126 -19.03 14.21 -35.16
N GLN A 127 -19.40 12.93 -35.02
CA GLN A 127 -20.51 12.58 -34.15
C GLN A 127 -19.96 12.35 -32.74
N ALA A 128 -19.86 13.46 -32.02
CA ALA A 128 -19.69 13.45 -30.58
C ALA A 128 -20.85 12.67 -29.95
N TRP A 129 -20.50 11.52 -29.38
CA TRP A 129 -21.16 10.82 -28.28
C TRP A 129 -22.30 11.62 -27.61
N SER A 130 -23.55 11.15 -27.77
CA SER A 130 -24.70 11.55 -26.94
C SER A 130 -25.01 10.49 -25.90
#